data_AF-A0A2D7MDD1-F1
#
_entry.id   AF-A0A2D7MDD1-F1
#
_cell.length_a   1.000
_cell.length_b   1.000
_cell.length_c   1.000
_cell.angle_alpha   90.00
_cell.angle_beta   90.00
_cell.angle_gamma   90.00
#
_symmetry.space_group_name_H-M   'P 1'
#
loop_
_entity.id
_entity.type
_entity.pdbx_description
1 polymer ?
#
loop_
_entity_poly.entity_id
_entity_poly.type
_entity_poly.pdbx_seq_one_letter_code
_entity_poly.pdbx_strand_id
1 'polypeptide(L)'
;MLSLVLAFGITAQDAQAQRKKKAVTLSKDVNINAFKFRNVGPAFLSGRIADIAIHPDNDNHWYVAVGSAGVWKTENAGTTWIPLFDNQKSYSTGCVSIDPSNASTIWVGSGENVGGRHVGYGDGIYRSDDDGKSWKNMGLNKSEHISKIIVHPDNSNTIWVAAQGPLWSKGGERGVYKSTDGGSNWKQVLGNNEWTGATDLLIDPRNPQVLYAATWDRHRTVAAYMGGGPGTAIYKSTDGGENWSKIHNGLPRSNMGKIGLAISPQNPDVVYAAIELDRTKGGLFRSANGGGSWTKMSNTVSGGTGPHYYQELYASPHKFDR
;
A
#
# COMPACT_ATOMS: atom_id res chain seq x y z
N MET A 1 68.95 -87.28 -12.73
CA MET A 1 67.66 -86.56 -12.70
C MET A 1 67.91 -85.23 -12.01
N LEU A 2 68.27 -84.14 -12.69
CA LEU A 2 67.55 -83.38 -13.73
C LEU A 2 66.17 -82.89 -13.27
N SER A 3 66.11 -81.66 -12.76
CA SER A 3 65.00 -80.71 -12.95
C SER A 3 65.47 -79.33 -12.49
N LEU A 4 65.86 -78.51 -13.47
CA LEU A 4 66.18 -77.09 -13.28
C LEU A 4 65.04 -76.30 -13.91
N VAL A 5 64.28 -75.57 -13.09
CA VAL A 5 63.14 -74.74 -13.52
C VAL A 5 63.69 -73.37 -13.96
N LEU A 6 63.53 -73.03 -15.23
CA LEU A 6 63.74 -71.66 -15.74
C LEU A 6 62.47 -70.84 -15.56
N ALA A 7 62.55 -69.77 -14.77
CA ALA A 7 61.51 -68.75 -14.68
C ALA A 7 61.78 -67.63 -15.70
N PHE A 8 60.87 -67.43 -16.65
CA PHE A 8 60.88 -66.27 -17.55
C PHE A 8 60.16 -65.09 -16.87
N GLY A 9 60.90 -64.01 -16.61
CA GLY A 9 60.35 -62.74 -16.17
C GLY A 9 59.78 -61.96 -17.36
N ILE A 10 58.48 -61.67 -17.33
CA ILE A 10 57.82 -60.77 -18.28
C ILE A 10 57.88 -59.37 -17.68
N THR A 11 58.62 -58.45 -18.30
CA THR A 11 58.58 -57.03 -17.94
C THR A 11 57.38 -56.38 -18.63
N ALA A 12 56.43 -55.89 -17.83
CA ALA A 12 55.29 -55.12 -18.31
C ALA A 12 55.81 -53.75 -18.82
N GLN A 13 55.63 -53.47 -20.11
CA GLN A 13 55.77 -52.13 -20.65
C GLN A 13 54.56 -51.30 -20.23
N ASP A 14 54.77 -50.32 -19.34
CA ASP A 14 53.80 -49.28 -19.03
C ASP A 14 53.52 -48.42 -20.26
N ALA A 15 52.49 -48.77 -21.03
CA ALA A 15 51.90 -47.89 -22.02
C ALA A 15 51.04 -46.83 -21.31
N GLN A 16 51.69 -45.81 -20.72
CA GLN A 16 50.98 -44.60 -20.30
C GLN A 16 50.51 -43.82 -21.53
N ALA A 17 49.32 -44.16 -22.02
CA ALA A 17 48.58 -43.31 -22.93
C ALA A 17 48.34 -41.95 -22.26
N GLN A 18 49.10 -40.93 -22.65
CA GLN A 18 48.82 -39.55 -22.29
C GLN A 18 47.46 -39.13 -22.84
N ARG A 19 46.39 -39.36 -22.07
CA ARG A 19 45.16 -38.59 -22.21
C ARG A 19 45.50 -37.15 -21.82
N LYS A 20 45.94 -36.34 -22.79
CA LYS A 20 45.89 -34.88 -22.66
C LYS A 20 44.44 -34.50 -22.43
N LYS A 21 44.04 -34.36 -21.16
CA LYS A 21 42.87 -33.56 -20.80
C LYS A 21 43.17 -32.17 -21.32
N LYS A 22 42.62 -31.80 -22.48
CA LYS A 22 42.46 -30.39 -22.84
C LYS A 22 41.62 -29.81 -21.70
N ALA A 23 42.27 -29.16 -20.75
CA ALA A 23 41.57 -28.31 -19.80
C ALA A 23 40.83 -27.30 -20.69
N VAL A 24 39.51 -27.42 -20.76
CA VAL A 24 38.69 -26.36 -21.31
C VAL A 24 38.82 -25.24 -20.29
N THR A 25 39.79 -24.36 -20.51
CA THR A 25 39.81 -23.08 -19.83
C THR A 25 38.53 -22.40 -20.29
N LEU A 26 37.52 -22.40 -19.43
CA LEU A 26 36.35 -21.53 -19.55
C LEU A 26 36.89 -20.10 -19.43
N SER A 27 37.47 -19.58 -20.50
CA SER A 27 37.55 -18.15 -20.67
C SER A 27 36.12 -17.71 -20.91
N LYS A 28 35.57 -16.95 -19.98
CA LYS A 28 34.93 -15.65 -20.24
C LYS A 28 34.11 -15.30 -19.03
N ASP A 29 34.53 -14.25 -18.34
CA ASP A 29 33.57 -13.33 -17.73
C ASP A 29 32.54 -13.00 -18.81
N VAL A 30 31.39 -13.67 -18.77
CA VAL A 30 30.29 -13.38 -19.68
C VAL A 30 29.76 -12.03 -19.22
N ASN A 31 30.03 -10.99 -20.01
CA ASN A 31 29.47 -9.66 -19.75
C ASN A 31 27.96 -9.74 -19.94
N ILE A 32 27.24 -9.92 -18.83
CA ILE A 32 25.78 -10.02 -18.83
C ILE A 32 25.09 -8.66 -18.89
N ASN A 33 25.82 -7.54 -18.86
CA ASN A 33 25.25 -6.19 -18.88
C ASN A 33 24.55 -5.86 -20.21
N ALA A 34 24.83 -6.64 -21.27
CA ALA A 34 24.12 -6.54 -22.55
C ALA A 34 22.73 -7.18 -22.53
N PHE A 35 22.44 -8.07 -21.56
CA PHE A 35 21.12 -8.68 -21.43
C PHE A 35 20.19 -7.77 -20.65
N LYS A 36 18.99 -7.58 -21.18
CA LYS A 36 17.91 -6.87 -20.50
C LYS A 36 16.87 -7.87 -20.02
N PHE A 37 16.39 -7.68 -18.80
CA PHE A 37 15.17 -8.36 -18.36
C PHE A 37 14.02 -7.95 -19.29
N ARG A 38 13.22 -8.94 -19.66
CA ARG A 38 11.96 -8.72 -20.37
C ARG A 38 10.85 -9.43 -19.63
N ASN A 39 9.69 -8.79 -19.55
CA ASN A 39 8.50 -9.44 -19.05
C ASN A 39 8.09 -10.56 -20.04
N VAL A 40 7.71 -11.73 -19.52
CA VAL A 40 7.26 -12.89 -20.31
C VAL A 40 5.79 -13.25 -20.04
N GLY A 41 5.06 -12.41 -19.32
CA GLY A 41 3.69 -12.63 -18.86
C GLY A 41 3.60 -13.05 -17.38
N PRO A 42 2.38 -13.32 -16.88
CA PRO A 42 1.12 -13.44 -17.63
C PRO A 42 0.58 -12.10 -18.14
N ALA A 43 0.05 -12.07 -19.36
CA ALA A 43 -0.51 -10.85 -19.96
C ALA A 43 -1.94 -10.51 -19.48
N PHE A 44 -2.63 -11.45 -18.81
CA PHE A 44 -4.06 -11.33 -18.47
C PHE A 44 -4.38 -11.45 -16.97
N LEU A 45 -3.38 -11.71 -16.12
CA LEU A 45 -3.57 -11.81 -14.67
C LEU A 45 -2.81 -10.65 -14.01
N SER A 46 -3.49 -9.94 -13.12
CA SER A 46 -2.90 -8.90 -12.28
C SER A 46 -2.77 -9.39 -10.83
N GLY A 47 -1.85 -8.77 -10.08
CA GLY A 47 -1.79 -8.86 -8.63
C GLY A 47 -2.82 -7.96 -7.94
N ARG A 48 -2.72 -7.85 -6.60
CA ARG A 48 -3.56 -6.94 -5.80
C ARG A 48 -3.24 -5.49 -6.14
N ILE A 49 -4.25 -4.78 -6.61
CA ILE A 49 -4.22 -3.34 -6.79
C ILE A 49 -4.61 -2.70 -5.46
N ALA A 50 -3.74 -1.85 -4.95
CA ALA A 50 -3.96 -1.15 -3.69
C ALA A 50 -4.73 0.16 -3.91
N ASP A 51 -4.44 0.88 -5.00
CA ASP A 51 -5.00 2.19 -5.28
C ASP A 51 -4.78 2.61 -6.74
N ILE A 52 -5.62 3.52 -7.24
CA ILE A 52 -5.56 4.08 -8.59
C ILE A 52 -5.77 5.60 -8.52
N ALA A 53 -4.88 6.37 -9.13
CA ALA A 53 -5.04 7.80 -9.28
C ALA A 53 -5.13 8.18 -10.77
N ILE A 54 -6.21 8.86 -11.15
CA ILE A 54 -6.48 9.31 -12.51
C ILE A 54 -6.11 10.79 -12.62
N HIS A 55 -5.34 11.16 -13.66
CA HIS A 55 -4.98 12.55 -13.91
C HIS A 55 -6.23 13.42 -14.10
N PRO A 56 -6.33 14.59 -13.44
CA PRO A 56 -7.56 15.38 -13.41
C PRO A 56 -8.03 15.87 -14.78
N ASP A 57 -7.09 16.18 -15.67
CA ASP A 57 -7.38 16.74 -17.00
C ASP A 57 -7.12 15.76 -18.16
N ASN A 58 -6.76 14.50 -17.88
CA ASN A 58 -6.41 13.54 -18.94
C ASN A 58 -6.73 12.10 -18.54
N ASP A 59 -7.88 11.63 -19.00
CA ASP A 59 -8.39 10.28 -18.76
C ASP A 59 -7.55 9.17 -19.42
N ASN A 60 -6.47 9.47 -20.14
CA ASN A 60 -5.53 8.45 -20.59
C ASN A 60 -4.37 8.21 -19.60
N HIS A 61 -4.16 9.14 -18.65
CA HIS A 61 -2.97 9.19 -17.80
C HIS A 61 -3.29 8.79 -16.37
N TRP A 62 -2.99 7.55 -15.98
CA TRP A 62 -3.29 7.05 -14.63
C TRP A 62 -2.07 6.42 -13.98
N TYR A 63 -2.07 6.42 -12.65
CA TYR A 63 -1.09 5.76 -11.80
C TYR A 63 -1.77 4.65 -11.02
N VAL A 64 -1.09 3.52 -10.87
CA VAL A 64 -1.59 2.37 -10.13
C VAL A 64 -0.57 1.93 -9.10
N ALA A 65 -0.99 1.88 -7.84
CA ALA A 65 -0.23 1.29 -6.74
C ALA A 65 -0.53 -0.21 -6.66
N VAL A 66 0.51 -1.03 -6.73
CA VAL A 66 0.40 -2.49 -6.67
C VAL A 66 1.01 -3.01 -5.37
N GLY A 67 0.25 -3.82 -4.63
CA GLY A 67 0.65 -4.30 -3.30
C GLY A 67 1.98 -5.06 -3.28
N SER A 68 2.45 -5.58 -4.42
CA SER A 68 3.75 -6.28 -4.54
C SER A 68 4.45 -6.06 -5.89
N ALA A 69 4.33 -4.88 -6.50
CA ALA A 69 5.05 -4.56 -7.75
C ALA A 69 5.28 -3.05 -7.97
N GLY A 70 5.41 -2.28 -6.88
CA GLY A 70 5.66 -0.84 -6.98
C GLY A 70 4.50 -0.05 -7.60
N VAL A 71 4.85 0.97 -8.38
CA VAL A 71 3.91 1.89 -9.05
C VAL A 71 4.08 1.83 -10.55
N TRP A 72 2.95 1.83 -11.25
CA TRP A 72 2.88 1.80 -12.71
C TRP A 72 2.12 2.99 -13.23
N LYS A 73 2.52 3.49 -14.40
CA LYS A 73 1.81 4.55 -15.13
C LYS A 73 1.31 4.05 -16.48
N THR A 74 0.13 4.49 -16.87
CA THR A 74 -0.35 4.39 -18.25
C THR A 74 -0.54 5.79 -18.82
N GLU A 75 -0.37 5.93 -20.13
CA GLU A 75 -0.61 7.16 -20.89
C GLU A 75 -1.62 6.93 -22.04
N ASN A 76 -2.25 5.75 -22.04
CA ASN A 76 -3.21 5.31 -23.06
C ASN A 76 -4.32 4.45 -22.46
N ALA A 77 -4.87 4.92 -21.33
CA ALA A 77 -6.03 4.36 -20.65
C ALA A 77 -5.90 2.85 -20.34
N GLY A 78 -4.71 2.44 -19.93
CA GLY A 78 -4.42 1.08 -19.47
C GLY A 78 -4.00 0.09 -20.56
N THR A 79 -3.82 0.54 -21.81
CA THR A 79 -3.36 -0.33 -22.92
C THR A 79 -1.91 -0.78 -22.72
N THR A 80 -1.03 0.14 -22.31
CA THR A 80 0.37 -0.14 -21.96
C THR A 80 0.75 0.52 -20.65
N TRP A 81 1.75 -0.07 -19.98
CA TRP A 81 2.19 0.34 -18.64
C TRP A 81 3.70 0.54 -18.56
N ILE A 82 4.11 1.56 -17.83
CA ILE A 82 5.50 1.93 -17.55
C ILE A 82 5.73 1.72 -16.05
N PRO A 83 6.71 0.89 -15.64
CA PRO A 83 7.07 0.77 -14.22
C PRO A 83 7.84 2.03 -13.80
N LEU A 84 7.46 2.61 -12.65
CA LEU A 84 8.05 3.85 -12.14
C LEU A 84 8.86 3.68 -10.86
N PHE A 85 8.75 2.51 -10.21
CA PHE A 85 9.18 2.34 -8.82
C PHE A 85 10.24 1.24 -8.62
N ASP A 86 10.76 0.66 -9.70
CA ASP A 86 11.67 -0.51 -9.66
C ASP A 86 13.00 -0.26 -8.94
N ASN A 87 13.43 1.00 -8.85
CA ASN A 87 14.68 1.40 -8.20
C ASN A 87 14.50 1.85 -6.74
N GLN A 88 13.29 1.74 -6.19
CA GLN A 88 13.03 2.11 -4.80
C GLN A 88 13.21 0.92 -3.87
N LYS A 89 13.37 1.20 -2.57
CA LYS A 89 13.69 0.17 -1.55
C LYS A 89 12.51 -0.75 -1.26
N SER A 90 11.29 -0.21 -1.28
CA SER A 90 10.09 -1.00 -1.11
C SER A 90 9.48 -1.39 -2.46
N TYR A 91 9.12 -2.66 -2.60
CA TYR A 91 8.34 -3.17 -3.72
C TYR A 91 6.83 -3.16 -3.43
N SER A 92 6.45 -2.89 -2.18
CA SER A 92 5.05 -2.93 -1.73
C SER A 92 4.52 -1.51 -1.64
N THR A 93 3.31 -1.28 -2.14
CA THR A 93 2.66 0.03 -2.12
C THR A 93 1.24 -0.08 -1.59
N GLY A 94 0.81 0.93 -0.84
CA GLY A 94 -0.48 0.99 -0.17
C GLY A 94 -1.41 2.05 -0.74
N CYS A 95 -0.88 3.14 -1.31
CA CYS A 95 -1.68 4.17 -1.97
C CYS A 95 -0.85 5.01 -2.96
N VAL A 96 -1.53 5.69 -3.87
CA VAL A 96 -0.96 6.68 -4.78
C VAL A 96 -1.89 7.89 -4.88
N SER A 97 -1.34 9.09 -4.92
CA SER A 97 -2.12 10.32 -4.98
C SER A 97 -1.46 11.35 -5.88
N ILE A 98 -2.28 12.07 -6.64
CA ILE A 98 -1.85 13.19 -7.47
C ILE A 98 -2.13 14.47 -6.67
N ASP A 99 -1.18 15.39 -6.66
CA ASP A 99 -1.39 16.71 -6.10
C ASP A 99 -2.41 17.49 -6.97
N PRO A 100 -3.55 17.94 -6.39
CA PRO A 100 -4.60 18.63 -7.13
C PRO A 100 -4.17 20.01 -7.66
N SER A 101 -3.18 20.66 -7.04
CA SER A 101 -2.61 21.93 -7.48
C SER A 101 -1.50 21.76 -8.52
N ASN A 102 -0.93 20.57 -8.66
CA ASN A 102 0.13 20.27 -9.63
C ASN A 102 0.15 18.79 -10.00
N ALA A 103 -0.45 18.43 -11.13
CA ALA A 103 -0.60 17.04 -11.52
C ALA A 103 0.73 16.29 -11.81
N SER A 104 1.85 16.99 -11.96
CA SER A 104 3.18 16.37 -12.06
C SER A 104 3.78 15.96 -10.71
N THR A 105 3.21 16.42 -9.60
CA THR A 105 3.60 16.01 -8.26
C THR A 105 2.78 14.78 -7.84
N ILE A 106 3.49 13.66 -7.67
CA ILE A 106 2.89 12.37 -7.31
C ILE A 106 3.39 11.94 -5.93
N TRP A 107 2.47 11.52 -5.08
CA TRP A 107 2.74 10.96 -3.77
C TRP A 107 2.45 9.46 -3.75
N VAL A 108 3.33 8.69 -3.11
CA VAL A 108 3.18 7.24 -2.99
C VAL A 108 3.39 6.84 -1.54
N GLY A 109 2.43 6.12 -0.99
CA GLY A 109 2.57 5.44 0.28
C GLY A 109 3.09 4.02 0.08
N SER A 110 4.24 3.69 0.66
CA SER A 110 4.76 2.32 0.62
C SER A 110 4.11 1.42 1.68
N GLY A 111 4.12 0.12 1.41
CA GLY A 111 3.54 -0.94 2.25
C GLY A 111 2.04 -1.11 2.09
N GLU A 112 1.61 -2.33 1.79
CA GLU A 112 0.22 -2.65 1.52
C GLU A 112 -0.67 -2.41 2.76
N ASN A 113 -1.79 -1.71 2.59
CA ASN A 113 -2.62 -1.19 3.68
C ASN A 113 -3.70 -2.18 4.19
N VAL A 114 -3.38 -3.47 4.27
CA VAL A 114 -4.31 -4.55 4.65
C VAL A 114 -3.85 -5.33 5.90
N GLY A 115 -4.75 -6.07 6.55
CA GLY A 115 -4.48 -6.86 7.77
C GLY A 115 -4.07 -8.33 7.53
N GLY A 116 -3.75 -8.68 6.28
CA GLY A 116 -3.46 -10.05 5.86
C GLY A 116 -2.14 -10.62 6.40
N ARG A 117 -1.93 -11.94 6.26
CA ARG A 117 -0.63 -12.59 6.58
C ARG A 117 0.46 -12.26 5.56
N HIS A 118 0.05 -12.11 4.31
CA HIS A 118 0.91 -12.02 3.13
C HIS A 118 0.97 -10.57 2.63
N VAL A 119 1.40 -9.67 3.50
CA VAL A 119 1.50 -8.24 3.20
C VAL A 119 2.95 -7.81 3.18
N GLY A 120 3.33 -7.04 2.17
CA GLY A 120 4.62 -6.36 2.15
C GLY A 120 4.56 -5.12 3.02
N TYR A 121 5.64 -4.84 3.75
CA TYR A 121 5.82 -3.58 4.44
C TYR A 121 6.60 -2.59 3.56
N GLY A 122 6.40 -1.32 3.84
CA GLY A 122 7.06 -0.18 3.25
C GLY A 122 8.05 0.48 4.19
N ASP A 123 8.70 1.52 3.66
CA ASP A 123 9.64 2.38 4.35
C ASP A 123 9.21 3.86 4.27
N GLY A 124 7.90 4.10 4.26
CA GLY A 124 7.30 5.44 4.37
C GLY A 124 6.72 5.99 3.08
N ILE A 125 6.88 7.29 2.89
CA ILE A 125 6.26 8.04 1.80
C ILE A 125 7.29 8.46 0.77
N TYR A 126 6.89 8.44 -0.49
CA TYR A 126 7.68 8.95 -1.60
C TYR A 126 6.95 10.09 -2.31
N ARG A 127 7.73 11.04 -2.81
CA ARG A 127 7.27 12.13 -3.67
C ARG A 127 8.07 12.13 -4.97
N SER A 128 7.38 12.34 -6.07
CA SER A 128 7.95 12.72 -7.37
C SER A 128 7.42 14.11 -7.73
N ASP A 129 8.24 14.90 -8.41
CA ASP A 129 7.86 16.20 -8.99
C ASP A 129 7.98 16.21 -10.52
N ASP A 130 8.08 15.03 -11.13
CA ASP A 130 8.37 14.84 -12.57
C ASP A 130 7.57 13.67 -13.17
N ASP A 131 6.30 13.57 -12.79
CA ASP A 131 5.34 12.55 -13.26
C ASP A 131 5.74 11.10 -12.90
N GLY A 132 6.57 10.92 -11.87
CA GLY A 132 7.05 9.63 -11.39
C GLY A 132 8.37 9.14 -12.00
N LYS A 133 9.13 10.00 -12.70
CA LYS A 133 10.43 9.64 -13.28
C LYS A 133 11.53 9.52 -12.22
N SER A 134 11.47 10.36 -11.18
CA SER A 134 12.36 10.31 -10.02
C SER A 134 11.56 10.44 -8.72
N TRP A 135 12.10 9.85 -7.66
CA TRP A 135 11.43 9.77 -6.37
C TRP A 135 12.36 10.17 -5.23
N LYS A 136 11.80 10.84 -4.24
CA LYS A 136 12.44 11.15 -2.97
C LYS A 136 11.61 10.54 -1.84
N ASN A 137 12.27 9.80 -0.94
CA ASN A 137 11.63 9.38 0.30
C ASN A 137 11.48 10.60 1.24
N MET A 138 10.26 10.83 1.72
CA MET A 138 9.83 12.00 2.49
C MET A 138 9.60 11.66 3.97
N GLY A 139 10.07 10.52 4.46
CA GLY A 139 9.95 10.10 5.85
C GLY A 139 8.75 9.19 6.13
N LEU A 140 8.38 9.12 7.41
CA LEU A 140 7.50 8.09 7.97
C LEU A 140 8.03 6.66 7.78
N ASN A 141 9.34 6.49 7.93
CA ASN A 141 10.07 5.25 7.63
C ASN A 141 9.69 4.06 8.53
N LYS A 142 9.05 4.30 9.67
CA LYS A 142 8.59 3.30 10.64
C LYS A 142 7.07 3.11 10.58
N SER A 143 6.42 3.66 9.55
CA SER A 143 4.98 3.47 9.37
C SER A 143 4.62 2.08 8.88
N GLU A 144 5.53 1.41 8.15
CA GLU A 144 5.39 0.12 7.46
C GLU A 144 4.24 0.03 6.45
N HIS A 145 3.16 0.80 6.60
CA HIS A 145 1.93 0.71 5.83
C HIS A 145 1.25 2.09 5.79
N ILE A 146 1.34 2.75 4.64
CA ILE A 146 0.65 4.00 4.38
C ILE A 146 -0.64 3.70 3.63
N SER A 147 -1.77 4.04 4.25
CA SER A 147 -3.10 3.71 3.72
C SER A 147 -3.70 4.76 2.82
N LYS A 148 -3.40 6.04 3.07
CA LYS A 148 -3.91 7.15 2.27
C LYS A 148 -3.04 8.38 2.41
N ILE A 149 -2.94 9.15 1.34
CA ILE A 149 -2.34 10.47 1.30
C ILE A 149 -3.41 11.40 0.70
N ILE A 150 -3.63 12.55 1.33
CA ILE A 150 -4.47 13.61 0.76
C ILE A 150 -3.68 14.91 0.77
N VAL A 151 -3.68 15.62 -0.35
CA VAL A 151 -3.03 16.93 -0.49
C VAL A 151 -4.11 18.00 -0.47
N HIS A 152 -3.85 19.11 0.19
CA HIS A 152 -4.79 20.24 0.22
C HIS A 152 -5.05 20.75 -1.21
N PRO A 153 -6.31 20.99 -1.60
CA PRO A 153 -6.70 21.33 -2.98
C PRO A 153 -5.93 22.50 -3.57
N ASP A 154 -5.73 23.55 -2.77
CA ASP A 154 -5.09 24.81 -3.21
C ASP A 154 -3.72 25.07 -2.57
N ASN A 155 -3.12 24.08 -1.89
CA ASN A 155 -1.84 24.28 -1.20
C ASN A 155 -1.04 22.97 -1.09
N SER A 156 -0.18 22.72 -2.06
CA SER A 156 0.74 21.57 -2.11
C SER A 156 1.64 21.39 -0.89
N ASN A 157 1.81 22.41 -0.04
CA ASN A 157 2.61 22.27 1.20
C ASN A 157 1.83 21.60 2.33
N THR A 158 0.50 21.57 2.27
CA THR A 158 -0.33 20.95 3.30
C THR A 158 -0.76 19.56 2.87
N ILE A 159 -0.27 18.54 3.58
CA ILE A 159 -0.53 17.12 3.28
C ILE A 159 -0.98 16.42 4.55
N TRP A 160 -1.94 15.51 4.43
CA TRP A 160 -2.30 14.58 5.49
C TRP A 160 -2.10 13.13 5.05
N VAL A 161 -1.71 12.30 6.00
CA VAL A 161 -1.34 10.90 5.77
C VAL A 161 -2.02 10.03 6.81
N ALA A 162 -2.65 8.94 6.36
CA ALA A 162 -3.13 7.87 7.22
C ALA A 162 -2.09 6.75 7.27
N ALA A 163 -1.33 6.67 8.35
CA ALA A 163 -0.36 5.62 8.61
C ALA A 163 -0.98 4.54 9.51
N GLN A 164 -0.95 3.28 9.09
CA GLN A 164 -1.52 2.19 9.90
C GLN A 164 -0.54 1.69 10.96
N GLY A 165 0.76 1.90 10.77
CA GLY A 165 1.81 1.35 11.62
C GLY A 165 2.10 -0.13 11.36
N PRO A 166 3.15 -0.65 12.02
CA PRO A 166 3.52 -2.05 11.97
C PRO A 166 2.37 -3.00 12.31
N LEU A 167 2.24 -4.06 11.51
CA LEU A 167 1.21 -5.09 11.72
C LEU A 167 1.63 -6.11 12.79
N TRP A 168 2.92 -6.43 12.87
CA TRP A 168 3.46 -7.52 13.69
C TRP A 168 4.06 -7.07 15.03
N SER A 169 4.13 -5.75 15.26
CA SER A 169 4.71 -5.16 16.47
C SER A 169 3.91 -3.94 16.91
N LYS A 170 4.02 -3.61 18.21
CA LYS A 170 3.55 -2.32 18.72
C LYS A 170 4.52 -1.21 18.35
N GLY A 171 4.06 0.04 18.43
CA GLY A 171 4.92 1.19 18.17
C GLY A 171 4.90 1.59 16.70
N GLY A 172 6.02 2.18 16.25
CA GLY A 172 6.17 2.72 14.90
C GLY A 172 5.46 4.06 14.71
N GLU A 173 5.32 4.47 13.45
CA GLU A 173 4.57 5.68 13.09
C GLU A 173 3.16 5.29 12.67
N ARG A 174 2.15 5.64 13.48
CA ARG A 174 0.76 5.22 13.27
C ARG A 174 -0.23 6.31 13.63
N GLY A 175 -1.34 6.38 12.91
CA GLY A 175 -2.36 7.41 13.05
C GLY A 175 -2.36 8.39 11.88
N VAL A 176 -2.87 9.60 12.09
CA VAL A 176 -2.87 10.67 11.09
C VAL A 176 -1.68 11.57 11.31
N TYR A 177 -0.93 11.82 10.25
CA TYR A 177 0.15 12.80 10.21
C TYR A 177 -0.23 13.96 9.31
N LYS A 178 0.23 15.16 9.65
CA LYS A 178 0.09 16.38 8.88
C LYS A 178 1.47 16.98 8.61
N SER A 179 1.66 17.48 7.40
CA SER A 179 2.77 18.37 7.04
C SER A 179 2.19 19.70 6.56
N THR A 180 2.92 20.78 6.80
CA THR A 180 2.62 22.13 6.27
C THR A 180 3.82 22.73 5.52
N ASP A 181 4.81 21.89 5.17
CA ASP A 181 6.08 22.26 4.56
C ASP A 181 6.47 21.32 3.40
N GLY A 182 5.45 20.82 2.68
CA GLY A 182 5.64 20.01 1.48
C GLY A 182 6.15 18.60 1.78
N GLY A 183 5.91 18.10 2.99
CA GLY A 183 6.31 16.78 3.48
C GLY A 183 7.75 16.73 4.04
N SER A 184 8.37 17.88 4.31
CA SER A 184 9.71 17.93 4.90
C SER A 184 9.70 17.52 6.37
N ASN A 185 8.62 17.87 7.10
CA ASN A 185 8.37 17.45 8.47
C ASN A 185 6.93 16.94 8.62
N TRP A 186 6.75 16.00 9.56
CA TRP A 186 5.45 15.39 9.85
C TRP A 186 5.11 15.51 11.33
N LYS A 187 3.94 16.07 11.63
CA LYS A 187 3.35 16.12 12.97
C LYS A 187 2.24 15.10 13.06
N GLN A 188 2.27 14.22 14.06
CA GLN A 188 1.13 13.36 14.36
C GLN A 188 0.00 14.20 14.96
N VAL A 189 -1.20 14.07 14.41
CA VAL A 189 -2.38 14.85 14.83
C VAL A 189 -3.55 13.97 15.32
N LEU A 190 -3.51 12.66 15.07
CA LEU A 190 -4.48 11.70 15.61
C LEU A 190 -3.80 10.32 15.77
N GLY A 191 -4.09 9.60 16.86
CA GLY A 191 -3.53 8.26 17.13
C GLY A 191 -2.92 8.14 18.52
N ASN A 192 -2.30 6.99 18.83
CA ASN A 192 -1.68 6.74 20.14
C ASN A 192 -0.26 6.16 20.08
N ASN A 193 0.34 6.02 18.88
CA ASN A 193 1.67 5.44 18.66
C ASN A 193 1.92 4.04 19.22
N GLU A 194 0.91 3.32 19.70
CA GLU A 194 1.11 1.96 20.22
C GLU A 194 0.43 0.93 19.34
N TRP A 195 -0.90 1.00 19.22
CA TRP A 195 -1.73 0.02 18.51
C TRP A 195 -2.67 0.64 17.49
N THR A 196 -3.03 1.91 17.68
CA THR A 196 -4.04 2.59 16.87
C THR A 196 -3.41 3.31 15.69
N GLY A 197 -3.62 2.79 14.49
CA GLY A 197 -3.27 3.46 13.23
C GLY A 197 -4.45 4.22 12.64
N ALA A 198 -4.25 4.81 11.45
CA ALA A 198 -5.32 5.33 10.62
C ALA A 198 -5.42 4.52 9.32
N THR A 199 -6.64 4.25 8.86
CA THR A 199 -6.90 3.46 7.66
C THR A 199 -7.54 4.25 6.54
N ASP A 200 -8.12 5.42 6.83
CA ASP A 200 -8.76 6.25 5.82
C ASP A 200 -8.81 7.72 6.27
N LEU A 201 -8.84 8.62 5.28
CA LEU A 201 -8.92 10.07 5.41
C LEU A 201 -9.78 10.65 4.29
N LEU A 202 -10.67 11.57 4.63
CA LEU A 202 -11.45 12.33 3.66
C LEU A 202 -11.31 13.83 3.94
N ILE A 203 -11.38 14.61 2.87
CA ILE A 203 -11.47 16.07 2.89
C ILE A 203 -12.81 16.49 2.31
N ASP A 204 -13.49 17.44 2.96
CA ASP A 204 -14.68 18.05 2.36
C ASP A 204 -14.23 18.94 1.19
N PRO A 205 -14.65 18.67 -0.05
CA PRO A 205 -14.22 19.44 -1.23
C PRO A 205 -14.70 20.91 -1.19
N ARG A 206 -15.68 21.25 -0.34
CA ARG A 206 -16.17 22.62 -0.17
C ARG A 206 -15.37 23.40 0.86
N ASN A 207 -14.73 22.71 1.80
CA ASN A 207 -13.97 23.32 2.89
C ASN A 207 -12.85 22.38 3.36
N PRO A 208 -11.59 22.63 2.95
CA PRO A 208 -10.46 21.78 3.30
C PRO A 208 -10.09 21.78 4.79
N GLN A 209 -10.74 22.61 5.61
CA GLN A 209 -10.63 22.54 7.07
C GLN A 209 -11.46 21.39 7.67
N VAL A 210 -12.44 20.87 6.93
CA VAL A 210 -13.28 19.76 7.38
C VAL A 210 -12.69 18.45 6.89
N LEU A 211 -12.22 17.64 7.82
CA LEU A 211 -11.63 16.33 7.55
C LEU A 211 -12.37 15.24 8.31
N TYR A 212 -12.36 14.04 7.75
CA TYR A 212 -12.80 12.82 8.43
C TYR A 212 -11.66 11.82 8.45
N ALA A 213 -11.50 11.09 9.55
CA ALA A 213 -10.49 10.06 9.69
C ALA A 213 -11.10 8.79 10.27
N ALA A 214 -10.67 7.64 9.77
CA ALA A 214 -10.94 6.35 10.38
C ALA A 214 -9.66 5.82 11.02
N THR A 215 -9.68 5.62 12.33
CA THR A 215 -8.61 4.91 13.04
C THR A 215 -8.90 3.42 13.12
N TRP A 216 -7.84 2.62 13.27
CA TRP A 216 -7.93 1.17 13.29
C TRP A 216 -6.91 0.58 14.25
N ASP A 217 -7.40 -0.16 15.24
CA ASP A 217 -6.57 -1.02 16.06
C ASP A 217 -6.32 -2.32 15.31
N ARG A 218 -5.04 -2.62 15.07
CA ARG A 218 -4.65 -3.87 14.41
C ARG A 218 -3.35 -4.43 14.96
N HIS A 219 -3.32 -5.75 15.12
CA HIS A 219 -2.13 -6.48 15.47
C HIS A 219 -2.22 -7.92 14.97
N ARG A 220 -1.07 -8.47 14.59
CA ARG A 220 -0.95 -9.85 14.15
C ARG A 220 0.16 -10.57 14.88
N THR A 221 -0.15 -11.79 15.29
CA THR A 221 0.83 -12.77 15.77
C THR A 221 0.84 -13.96 14.82
N VAL A 222 1.77 -14.89 15.04
CA VAL A 222 1.79 -16.17 14.32
C VAL A 222 0.45 -16.89 14.45
N ALA A 223 -0.13 -16.89 15.65
CA ALA A 223 -1.36 -17.62 15.97
C ALA A 223 -2.64 -16.85 15.64
N ALA A 224 -2.66 -15.53 15.78
CA ALA A 224 -3.90 -14.76 15.81
C ALA A 224 -3.83 -13.47 14.98
N TYR A 225 -5.01 -12.96 14.66
CA TYR A 225 -5.22 -11.63 14.10
C TYR A 225 -6.22 -10.88 14.97
N MET A 226 -5.83 -9.69 15.42
CA MET A 226 -6.65 -8.75 16.16
C MET A 226 -6.89 -7.56 15.24
N GLY A 227 -8.08 -7.50 14.65
CA GLY A 227 -8.43 -6.51 13.62
C GLY A 227 -9.41 -5.45 14.09
N GLY A 228 -9.46 -5.16 15.39
CA GLY A 228 -10.33 -4.15 15.98
C GLY A 228 -10.03 -3.97 17.47
N GLY A 229 -10.50 -2.86 18.04
CA GLY A 229 -10.20 -2.48 19.41
C GLY A 229 -10.76 -1.11 19.79
N PRO A 230 -10.55 -0.67 21.05
CA PRO A 230 -11.14 0.58 21.57
C PRO A 230 -10.62 1.85 20.86
N GLY A 231 -9.47 1.78 20.20
CA GLY A 231 -8.89 2.84 19.40
C GLY A 231 -9.47 2.94 17.99
N THR A 232 -10.19 1.92 17.49
CA THR A 232 -10.92 2.02 16.22
C THR A 232 -12.12 2.97 16.36
N ALA A 233 -12.16 4.03 15.56
CA ALA A 233 -13.26 4.98 15.54
C ALA A 233 -13.26 5.85 14.28
N ILE A 234 -14.36 6.58 14.08
CA ILE A 234 -14.47 7.65 13.09
C ILE A 234 -14.31 8.98 13.83
N TYR A 235 -13.52 9.89 13.28
CA TYR A 235 -13.32 11.24 13.80
C TYR A 235 -13.65 12.28 12.74
N LYS A 236 -14.01 13.49 13.21
CA LYS A 236 -14.13 14.69 12.38
C LYS A 236 -13.24 15.80 12.94
N SER A 237 -12.58 16.53 12.05
CA SER A 237 -11.93 17.79 12.33
C SER A 237 -12.64 18.92 11.57
N THR A 238 -12.61 20.13 12.12
CA THR A 238 -13.11 21.35 11.47
C THR A 238 -12.05 22.46 11.44
N ASP A 239 -10.79 22.12 11.70
CA ASP A 239 -9.63 23.02 11.79
C ASP A 239 -8.41 22.47 11.03
N GLY A 240 -8.67 21.72 9.95
CA GLY A 240 -7.61 21.21 9.08
C GLY A 240 -6.78 20.12 9.74
N GLY A 241 -7.40 19.35 10.64
CA GLY A 241 -6.80 18.22 11.32
C GLY A 241 -5.93 18.59 12.52
N GLU A 242 -6.01 19.80 13.06
CA GLU A 242 -5.30 20.14 14.31
C GLU A 242 -5.98 19.50 15.53
N ASN A 243 -7.31 19.48 15.57
CA ASN A 243 -8.11 18.81 16.59
C ASN A 243 -9.15 17.89 15.97
N TRP A 244 -9.47 16.80 16.69
CA TRP A 244 -10.36 15.75 16.22
C TRP A 244 -11.42 15.41 17.26
N SER A 245 -12.67 15.39 16.85
CA SER A 245 -13.81 14.96 17.65
C SER A 245 -14.24 13.55 17.26
N LYS A 246 -14.33 12.65 18.24
CA LYS A 246 -14.79 11.27 18.02
C LYS A 246 -16.28 11.27 17.68
N ILE A 247 -16.64 10.64 16.57
CA ILE A 247 -18.02 10.40 16.17
C ILE A 247 -18.49 9.09 16.77
N HIS A 248 -19.68 9.10 17.38
CA HIS A 248 -20.29 7.92 18.00
C HIS A 248 -21.81 7.80 17.78
N ASN A 249 -22.49 8.89 17.42
CA ASN A 249 -23.94 8.90 17.35
C ASN A 249 -24.46 8.08 16.16
N GLY A 250 -25.29 7.06 16.44
CA GLY A 250 -25.81 6.13 15.42
C GLY A 250 -24.79 5.10 14.91
N LEU A 251 -23.57 5.08 15.47
CA LEU A 251 -22.56 4.06 15.19
C LEU A 251 -22.64 2.88 16.18
N PRO A 252 -22.09 1.71 15.82
CA PRO A 252 -22.01 0.55 16.70
C PRO A 252 -21.28 0.86 18.02
N ARG A 253 -21.79 0.27 19.12
CA ARG A 253 -21.13 0.34 20.45
C ARG A 253 -20.20 -0.85 20.73
N SER A 254 -20.25 -1.89 19.88
CA SER A 254 -19.35 -3.04 19.94
C SER A 254 -17.97 -2.68 19.39
N ASN A 255 -17.03 -3.63 19.46
CA ASN A 255 -15.73 -3.46 18.80
C ASN A 255 -15.94 -3.26 17.29
N MET A 256 -15.25 -2.24 16.76
CA MET A 256 -15.18 -1.96 15.34
C MET A 256 -13.83 -2.40 14.80
N GLY A 257 -13.84 -2.95 13.58
CA GLY A 257 -12.64 -3.35 12.85
C GLY A 257 -12.24 -2.35 11.77
N LYS A 258 -11.75 -2.81 10.61
CA LYS A 258 -11.37 -1.89 9.53
C LYS A 258 -12.58 -1.07 9.06
N ILE A 259 -12.38 0.22 8.82
CA ILE A 259 -13.40 1.16 8.35
C ILE A 259 -12.95 1.78 7.04
N GLY A 260 -13.79 1.73 6.01
CA GLY A 260 -13.63 2.53 4.79
C GLY A 260 -14.64 3.67 4.79
N LEU A 261 -14.23 4.86 4.36
CA LEU A 261 -15.07 6.05 4.30
C LEU A 261 -15.23 6.55 2.87
N ALA A 262 -16.38 7.14 2.57
CA ALA A 262 -16.57 7.93 1.34
C ALA A 262 -17.41 9.17 1.62
N ILE A 263 -17.15 10.24 0.89
CA ILE A 263 -17.96 11.46 0.88
C ILE A 263 -18.66 11.56 -0.47
N SER A 264 -19.94 11.94 -0.49
CA SER A 264 -20.65 12.11 -1.76
C SER A 264 -20.12 13.35 -2.49
N PRO A 265 -19.61 13.22 -3.73
CA PRO A 265 -19.20 14.38 -4.52
C PRO A 265 -20.40 15.26 -4.95
N GLN A 266 -21.61 14.69 -4.97
CA GLN A 266 -22.84 15.40 -5.33
C GLN A 266 -23.45 16.17 -4.14
N ASN A 267 -23.24 15.68 -2.91
CA ASN A 267 -23.66 16.36 -1.69
C ASN A 267 -22.73 15.99 -0.52
N PRO A 268 -21.69 16.79 -0.22
CA PRO A 268 -20.69 16.41 0.78
C PRO A 268 -21.19 16.39 2.23
N ASP A 269 -22.45 16.76 2.50
CA ASP A 269 -23.07 16.47 3.80
C ASP A 269 -23.37 14.97 3.98
N VAL A 270 -23.39 14.21 2.89
CA VAL A 270 -23.57 12.76 2.91
C VAL A 270 -22.23 12.05 2.97
N VAL A 271 -22.02 11.31 4.06
CA VAL A 271 -20.80 10.52 4.30
C VAL A 271 -21.20 9.06 4.53
N TYR A 272 -20.46 8.14 3.93
CA TYR A 272 -20.65 6.70 4.05
C TYR A 272 -19.49 6.07 4.82
N ALA A 273 -19.78 4.98 5.53
CA ALA A 273 -18.78 4.19 6.22
C ALA A 273 -19.10 2.71 6.06
N ALA A 274 -18.16 1.93 5.55
CA ALA A 274 -18.23 0.47 5.62
C ALA A 274 -17.44 0.04 6.86
N ILE A 275 -18.10 -0.64 7.78
CA ILE A 275 -17.56 -0.92 9.12
C ILE A 275 -17.55 -2.43 9.35
N GLU A 276 -16.36 -2.98 9.57
CA GLU A 276 -16.20 -4.33 10.10
C GLU A 276 -16.67 -4.38 11.57
N LEU A 277 -17.43 -5.42 11.90
CA LEU A 277 -17.87 -5.70 13.27
C LEU A 277 -17.70 -7.18 13.58
N ASP A 278 -17.69 -7.49 14.88
CA ASP A 278 -17.61 -8.85 15.39
C ASP A 278 -18.59 -9.81 14.71
N ARG A 279 -18.13 -11.04 14.47
CA ARG A 279 -18.95 -12.17 13.98
C ARG A 279 -19.72 -11.84 12.70
N THR A 280 -19.05 -11.20 11.73
CA THR A 280 -19.59 -10.85 10.40
C THR A 280 -20.85 -9.98 10.43
N LYS A 281 -21.06 -9.22 11.51
CA LYS A 281 -22.22 -8.32 11.67
C LYS A 281 -22.02 -6.90 11.12
N GLY A 282 -20.92 -6.69 10.38
CA GLY A 282 -20.57 -5.41 9.77
C GLY A 282 -21.66 -4.86 8.85
N GLY A 283 -21.40 -3.70 8.27
CA GLY A 283 -22.27 -3.18 7.23
C GLY A 283 -21.91 -1.80 6.73
N LEU A 284 -22.73 -1.32 5.80
CA LEU A 284 -22.67 0.03 5.29
C LEU A 284 -23.53 0.95 6.17
N PHE A 285 -22.94 2.04 6.60
CA PHE A 285 -23.55 3.11 7.38
C PHE A 285 -23.52 4.39 6.56
N ARG A 286 -24.52 5.24 6.77
CA ARG A 286 -24.67 6.53 6.10
C ARG A 286 -24.98 7.61 7.11
N SER A 287 -24.35 8.75 6.96
CA SER A 287 -24.70 10.01 7.61
C SER A 287 -25.22 10.98 6.57
N ALA A 288 -26.28 11.72 6.90
CA ALA A 288 -26.89 12.74 6.04
C ALA A 288 -26.52 14.18 6.44
N ASN A 289 -25.72 14.35 7.49
CA ASN A 289 -25.47 15.62 8.17
C ASN A 289 -23.99 15.75 8.57
N GLY A 290 -23.10 15.34 7.68
CA GLY A 290 -21.66 15.51 7.82
C GLY A 290 -21.08 14.79 9.03
N GLY A 291 -21.58 13.60 9.35
CA GLY A 291 -21.12 12.75 10.45
C GLY A 291 -21.81 12.99 11.80
N GLY A 292 -22.82 13.86 11.87
CA GLY A 292 -23.54 14.16 13.12
C GLY A 292 -24.38 12.99 13.66
N SER A 293 -24.98 12.20 12.78
CA SER A 293 -25.64 10.93 13.11
C SER A 293 -25.54 9.94 11.96
N TRP A 294 -25.58 8.65 12.29
CA TRP A 294 -25.42 7.55 11.34
C TRP A 294 -26.60 6.59 11.37
N THR A 295 -26.89 5.97 10.23
CA THR A 295 -27.90 4.91 10.09
C THR A 295 -27.29 3.76 9.31
N LYS A 296 -27.52 2.52 9.78
CA LYS A 296 -27.11 1.31 9.04
C LYS A 296 -28.03 1.14 7.83
N MET A 297 -27.45 1.12 6.64
CA MET A 297 -28.17 1.01 5.37
C MET A 297 -28.25 -0.42 4.86
N SER A 298 -27.21 -1.22 5.11
CA SER A 298 -27.17 -2.63 4.69
C SER A 298 -26.22 -3.44 5.57
N ASN A 299 -26.31 -4.77 5.46
CA ASN A 299 -25.36 -5.70 6.07
C ASN A 299 -24.12 -5.94 5.18
N THR A 300 -23.99 -5.21 4.06
CA THR A 300 -22.89 -5.41 3.13
C THR A 300 -21.59 -4.85 3.69
N VAL A 301 -20.60 -5.71 3.80
CA VAL A 301 -19.17 -5.36 3.87
C VAL A 301 -18.48 -6.02 2.66
N SER A 302 -17.17 -5.79 2.46
CA SER A 302 -16.50 -6.43 1.33
C SER A 302 -16.63 -7.95 1.43
N GLY A 303 -16.99 -8.57 0.31
CA GLY A 303 -17.05 -10.02 0.18
C GLY A 303 -15.65 -10.64 0.03
N GLY A 304 -15.56 -11.97 0.16
CA GLY A 304 -14.31 -12.71 -0.05
C GLY A 304 -13.52 -12.95 1.25
N THR A 305 -12.22 -12.61 1.25
CA THR A 305 -11.30 -12.88 2.37
C THR A 305 -11.55 -12.02 3.62
N GLY A 306 -12.49 -11.06 3.54
CA GLY A 306 -13.00 -10.28 4.67
C GLY A 306 -12.56 -8.80 4.66
N PRO A 307 -13.25 -7.96 5.44
CA PRO A 307 -13.06 -6.50 5.46
C PRO A 307 -11.66 -6.05 5.90
N HIS A 308 -10.95 -6.82 6.72
CA HIS A 308 -9.53 -6.53 7.01
C HIS A 308 -8.62 -6.49 5.78
N TYR A 309 -9.03 -7.09 4.65
CA TYR A 309 -8.39 -6.87 3.35
C TYR A 309 -8.94 -5.58 2.70
N TYR A 310 -10.15 -5.65 2.19
CA TYR A 310 -10.71 -4.61 1.32
C TYR A 310 -11.82 -3.84 2.05
N GLN A 311 -11.67 -2.54 2.26
CA GLN A 311 -12.74 -1.65 2.74
C GLN A 311 -12.53 -0.31 2.07
N GLU A 312 -12.93 -0.24 0.81
CA GLU A 312 -12.88 0.99 0.03
C GLU A 312 -14.27 1.28 -0.50
N LEU A 313 -14.64 2.55 -0.44
CA LEU A 313 -15.95 3.04 -0.86
C LEU A 313 -15.74 4.18 -1.83
N TYR A 314 -16.55 4.18 -2.89
CA TYR A 314 -16.65 5.29 -3.83
C TYR A 314 -18.11 5.67 -3.92
N ALA A 315 -18.42 6.92 -3.60
CA ALA A 315 -19.75 7.48 -3.86
C ALA A 315 -19.83 7.84 -5.34
N SER A 316 -20.88 7.39 -6.02
CA SER A 316 -21.03 7.63 -7.44
C SER A 316 -21.07 9.14 -7.75
N PRO A 317 -20.28 9.62 -8.72
CA PRO A 317 -20.37 11.00 -9.19
C PRO A 317 -21.56 11.23 -10.13
N HIS A 318 -22.21 10.16 -10.62
CA HIS A 318 -23.26 10.23 -11.64
C HIS A 318 -24.66 9.92 -11.12
N LYS A 319 -24.77 9.26 -9.96
CA LYS A 319 -26.06 8.94 -9.34
C LYS A 319 -26.00 9.13 -7.84
N PHE A 320 -26.79 10.07 -7.33
CA PHE A 320 -26.83 10.36 -5.90
C PHE A 320 -27.18 9.10 -5.09
N ASP A 321 -26.50 8.93 -3.96
CA ASP A 321 -26.74 7.86 -2.98
C ASP A 321 -26.50 6.43 -3.49
N ARG A 322 -25.45 6.25 -4.31
CA ARG A 322 -25.03 4.95 -4.87
C ARG A 322 -23.54 4.70 -4.69
#